data_AF-A0A9E9L279-F1
#
_entry.id   AF-A0A9E9L279-F1
#
_cell.length_a   1.000
_cell.length_b   1.000
_cell.length_c   1.000
_cell.angle_alpha   90.00
_cell.angle_beta   90.00
_cell.angle_gamma   90.00
#
_symmetry.space_group_name_H-M   'P 1'
#
loop_
_entity.id
_entity.type
_entity.pdbx_description
1 polymer ?
#
loop_
_entity_poly.entity_id
_entity_poly.type
_entity_poly.pdbx_seq_one_letter_code
_entity_poly.pdbx_strand_id
1 'polypeptide(L)'
;MSKFVDACIQLKVLLNASQGKPIEFPSGVVYEFHLIKLYTLQEITSFELKFNLILPDSFKYFLSEVGASQLYVDNFGLGFDFIPLDEIYNFSSDVFLEMENPFPQLFLFASNTGRGDVIGFDLREAISDKMSIFSHEDDPETWLDDTEHWSTFENWLIQLVSSEAEIDLIYPISNGGI
;
A
#
# COMPACT_ATOMS: atom_id res chain seq x y z
N MET A 1 0.76 21.95 6.12
CA MET A 1 1.17 20.72 5.42
C MET A 1 0.40 19.58 6.06
N SER A 2 -0.23 18.69 5.29
CA SER A 2 -0.97 17.57 5.88
C SER A 2 0.02 16.48 6.33
N LYS A 3 -0.29 15.75 7.41
CA LYS A 3 0.56 14.67 7.93
C LYS A 3 0.86 13.60 6.88
N PHE A 4 -0.07 13.35 5.97
CA PHE A 4 0.10 12.43 4.84
C PHE A 4 1.20 12.90 3.88
N VAL A 5 1.23 14.20 3.54
CA VAL A 5 2.27 14.78 2.69
C VAL A 5 3.63 14.68 3.38
N ASP A 6 3.69 14.96 4.69
CA ASP A 6 4.93 14.81 5.47
C ASP A 6 5.44 13.35 5.46
N ALA A 7 4.54 12.36 5.58
CA ALA A 7 4.88 10.94 5.49
C ALA A 7 5.43 10.56 4.11
N CYS A 8 4.81 11.03 3.01
CA CYS A 8 5.31 10.80 1.66
C CYS A 8 6.69 11.45 1.44
N ILE A 9 6.90 12.68 1.94
CA ILE A 9 8.20 13.37 1.87
C ILE A 9 9.27 12.59 2.64
N GLN A 10 8.93 12.08 3.84
CA GLN A 10 9.85 11.27 4.63
C GLN A 10 10.26 10.00 3.89
N LEU A 11 9.30 9.27 3.30
CA LEU A 11 9.60 8.08 2.49
C LEU A 11 10.46 8.41 1.27
N LYS A 12 10.17 9.51 0.57
CA LYS A 12 10.99 9.99 -0.54
C LYS A 12 12.42 10.31 -0.11
N VAL A 13 12.61 10.92 1.08
CA VAL A 13 13.94 11.16 1.64
C VAL A 13 14.65 9.84 1.94
N LEU A 14 13.97 8.87 2.55
CA LEU A 14 14.52 7.55 2.87
C LEU A 14 14.91 6.77 1.60
N LEU A 15 14.06 6.74 0.57
CA LEU A 15 14.34 6.13 -0.73
C LEU A 15 15.60 6.73 -1.37
N ASN A 16 15.73 8.06 -1.35
CA ASN A 16 16.89 8.75 -1.92
C ASN A 16 18.16 8.55 -1.09
N ALA A 17 18.05 8.44 0.24
CA ALA A 17 19.19 8.24 1.13
C ALA A 17 19.68 6.79 1.10
N SER A 18 18.75 5.83 1.05
CA SER A 18 19.05 4.40 1.04
C SER A 18 19.68 4.01 -0.29
N GLN A 19 19.00 4.29 -1.42
CA GLN A 19 19.38 3.74 -2.74
C GLN A 19 19.68 2.23 -2.67
N GLY A 20 18.84 1.49 -1.93
CA GLY A 20 19.01 0.06 -1.66
C GLY A 20 20.16 -0.27 -0.71
N LYS A 21 20.68 0.70 0.04
CA LYS A 21 21.65 0.47 1.13
C LYS A 21 20.96 0.56 2.48
N PRO A 22 21.40 -0.22 3.48
CA PRO A 22 20.80 -0.20 4.81
C PRO A 22 20.92 1.17 5.48
N ILE A 23 19.84 1.61 6.13
CA ILE A 23 19.76 2.77 7.02
C ILE A 23 19.44 2.27 8.42
N GLU A 24 20.27 2.66 9.39
CA GLU A 24 20.01 2.42 10.82
C GLU A 24 19.11 3.53 11.39
N PHE A 25 17.99 3.14 11.97
CA PHE A 25 17.03 4.04 12.61
C PHE A 25 17.40 4.27 14.08
N PRO A 26 16.89 5.33 14.73
CA PRO A 26 17.17 5.60 16.15
C PRO A 26 16.76 4.46 17.10
N SER A 27 15.81 3.63 16.69
CA SER A 27 15.40 2.40 17.35
C SER A 27 16.47 1.30 17.36
N GLY A 28 17.49 1.42 16.51
CA GLY A 28 18.53 0.41 16.26
C GLY A 28 18.14 -0.61 15.19
N VAL A 29 16.93 -0.50 14.62
CA VAL A 29 16.49 -1.33 13.50
C VAL A 29 17.14 -0.82 12.21
N VAL A 30 17.41 -1.74 11.30
CA VAL A 30 18.08 -1.44 10.03
C VAL A 30 17.18 -1.85 8.88
N TYR A 31 16.91 -0.91 7.98
CA TYR A 31 16.04 -1.12 6.81
C TYR A 31 16.67 -0.62 5.52
N GLU A 32 16.32 -1.25 4.41
CA GLU A 32 16.59 -0.79 3.05
C GLU A 32 15.32 -0.23 2.40
N PHE A 33 15.51 0.69 1.45
CA PHE A 33 14.44 1.28 0.65
C PHE A 33 14.84 1.30 -0.82
N HIS A 34 13.98 0.74 -1.67
CA HIS A 34 14.25 0.54 -3.09
C HIS A 34 13.18 1.23 -3.93
N LEU A 35 13.56 2.24 -4.72
CA LEU A 35 12.64 2.85 -5.68
C LEU A 35 12.60 2.01 -6.96
N ILE A 36 11.42 1.57 -7.38
CA ILE A 36 11.22 0.83 -8.62
C ILE A 36 10.81 1.80 -9.74
N LYS A 37 9.73 2.58 -9.53
CA LYS A 37 9.21 3.51 -10.54
C LYS A 37 8.38 4.64 -9.94
N LEU A 38 8.67 5.89 -10.32
CA LEU A 38 7.78 7.03 -10.13
C LEU A 38 6.83 7.18 -11.30
N TYR A 39 5.62 7.68 -11.04
CA TYR A 39 4.60 7.87 -12.06
C TYR A 39 4.29 9.34 -12.29
N THR A 40 4.17 9.70 -13.56
CA THR A 40 3.60 10.98 -13.95
C THR A 40 2.08 10.94 -13.88
N LEU A 41 1.44 12.11 -13.73
CA LEU A 41 -0.02 12.22 -13.81
C LEU A 41 -0.58 11.66 -15.12
N GLN A 42 0.16 11.76 -16.22
CA GLN A 42 -0.25 11.21 -17.51
C GLN A 42 -0.27 9.68 -17.49
N GLU A 43 0.74 9.03 -16.90
CA GLU A 43 0.78 7.57 -16.76
C GLU A 43 -0.36 7.07 -15.87
N ILE A 44 -0.60 7.75 -14.74
CA ILE A 44 -1.71 7.45 -13.82
C ILE A 44 -3.05 7.57 -14.55
N THR A 45 -3.30 8.70 -15.23
CA THR A 45 -4.54 8.91 -16.01
C THR A 45 -4.70 7.85 -17.08
N SER A 46 -3.61 7.48 -17.76
CA SER A 46 -3.65 6.45 -18.81
C SER A 46 -4.01 5.07 -18.24
N PHE A 47 -3.52 4.76 -17.03
CA PHE A 47 -3.85 3.54 -16.31
C PHE A 47 -5.33 3.51 -15.88
N GLU A 48 -5.82 4.60 -15.27
CA GLU A 48 -7.23 4.77 -14.90
C GLU A 48 -8.17 4.58 -16.10
N LEU A 49 -7.84 5.21 -17.25
CA LEU A 49 -8.60 5.07 -18.49
C LEU A 49 -8.55 3.64 -19.05
N LYS A 50 -7.40 2.97 -18.99
CA LYS A 50 -7.22 1.61 -19.51
C LYS A 50 -8.12 0.60 -18.77
N PHE A 51 -8.24 0.75 -17.45
CA PHE A 51 -8.98 -0.19 -16.61
C PHE A 51 -10.35 0.34 -16.16
N ASN A 52 -10.75 1.52 -16.63
CA ASN A 52 -12.02 2.17 -16.31
C ASN A 52 -12.26 2.23 -14.78
N LEU A 53 -11.25 2.72 -14.05
CA LEU A 53 -11.27 2.90 -12.60
C LEU A 53 -10.83 4.32 -12.24
N ILE A 54 -11.05 4.73 -10.99
CA ILE A 54 -10.55 5.99 -10.44
C ILE A 54 -9.75 5.67 -9.17
N LEU A 55 -8.49 6.07 -9.14
CA LEU A 55 -7.63 5.91 -7.97
C LEU A 55 -7.86 7.08 -6.99
N PRO A 56 -7.76 6.83 -5.67
CA PRO A 56 -7.82 7.88 -4.66
C PRO A 56 -6.75 8.97 -4.90
N ASP A 57 -7.10 10.24 -4.68
CA ASP A 57 -6.18 11.36 -4.87
C ASP A 57 -4.90 11.24 -4.02
N SER A 58 -5.02 10.72 -2.80
CA SER A 58 -3.88 10.42 -1.92
C SER A 58 -2.96 9.37 -2.53
N PHE A 59 -3.51 8.31 -3.12
CA PHE A 59 -2.70 7.28 -3.77
C PHE A 59 -2.02 7.80 -5.04
N LYS A 60 -2.69 8.64 -5.84
CA LYS A 60 -2.07 9.30 -7.00
C LYS A 60 -0.91 10.22 -6.60
N TYR A 61 -1.06 10.93 -5.48
CA TYR A 61 0.04 11.72 -4.90
C TYR A 61 1.21 10.83 -4.48
N PHE A 62 0.92 9.72 -3.77
CA PHE A 62 1.94 8.75 -3.37
C PHE A 62 2.68 8.16 -4.58
N LEU A 63 1.99 7.77 -5.64
CA LEU A 63 2.61 7.25 -6.87
C LEU A 63 3.55 8.27 -7.55
N SER A 64 3.28 9.56 -7.38
CA SER A 64 4.09 10.64 -7.96
C SER A 64 5.32 11.00 -7.12
N GLU A 65 5.23 10.85 -5.80
CA GLU A 65 6.29 11.25 -4.86
C GLU A 65 7.15 10.09 -4.35
N VAL A 66 6.54 8.93 -4.13
CA VAL A 66 7.15 7.70 -3.57
C VAL A 66 7.21 6.61 -4.63
N GLY A 67 6.11 6.41 -5.36
CA GLY A 67 6.05 5.45 -6.47
C GLY A 67 5.99 3.99 -6.06
N ALA A 68 6.05 3.11 -7.07
CA ALA A 68 6.28 1.70 -6.85
C ALA A 68 7.67 1.53 -6.25
N SER A 69 7.73 0.81 -5.13
CA SER A 69 8.90 0.79 -4.27
C SER A 69 8.85 -0.39 -3.31
N GLN A 70 10.01 -0.76 -2.77
CA GLN A 70 10.11 -1.64 -1.61
C GLN A 70 10.49 -0.78 -0.41
N LEU A 71 9.67 -0.80 0.64
CA LEU A 71 9.84 0.02 1.83
C LEU A 71 10.10 -0.87 3.04
N TYR A 72 10.93 -0.38 3.96
CA TYR A 72 11.23 -1.06 5.23
C TYR A 72 11.72 -2.50 5.04
N VAL A 73 12.58 -2.73 4.05
CA VAL A 73 13.12 -4.07 3.77
C VAL A 73 14.16 -4.42 4.83
N ASP A 74 13.88 -5.43 5.64
CA ASP A 74 14.76 -5.89 6.71
C ASP A 74 15.94 -6.74 6.17
N ASN A 75 16.77 -7.23 7.08
CA ASN A 75 17.94 -8.06 6.74
C ASN A 75 17.58 -9.46 6.19
N PHE A 76 16.30 -9.86 6.24
CA PHE A 76 15.78 -11.08 5.63
C PHE A 76 15.12 -10.82 4.26
N GLY A 77 15.05 -9.56 3.83
CA GLY A 77 14.39 -9.16 2.59
C GLY A 77 12.88 -8.99 2.75
N LEU A 78 12.38 -8.88 3.97
CA LEU A 78 10.95 -8.74 4.28
C LEU A 78 10.61 -7.27 4.53
N GLY A 79 9.45 -6.82 4.06
CA GLY A 79 9.01 -5.42 4.13
C GLY A 79 7.71 -5.20 3.38
N PHE A 80 7.57 -4.05 2.73
CA PHE A 80 6.40 -3.71 1.91
C PHE A 80 6.78 -3.53 0.46
N ASP A 81 6.17 -4.32 -0.41
CA ASP A 81 6.31 -4.18 -1.86
C ASP A 81 5.09 -3.43 -2.42
N PHE A 82 5.30 -2.20 -2.89
CA PHE A 82 4.32 -1.42 -3.63
C PHE A 82 4.42 -1.72 -5.12
N ILE A 83 3.37 -2.34 -5.66
CA ILE A 83 3.38 -3.00 -6.96
C ILE A 83 3.36 -1.97 -8.10
N PRO A 84 4.20 -2.13 -9.14
CA PRO A 84 4.12 -1.30 -10.35
C PRO A 84 2.74 -1.36 -11.01
N LEU A 85 2.22 -0.23 -11.49
CA LEU A 85 0.89 -0.15 -12.11
C LEU A 85 0.73 -1.11 -13.30
N ASP A 86 1.78 -1.33 -14.07
CA ASP A 86 1.78 -2.27 -15.19
C ASP A 86 1.78 -3.75 -14.76
N GLU A 87 2.05 -4.04 -13.48
CA GLU A 87 2.06 -5.37 -12.90
C GLU A 87 0.82 -5.66 -12.02
N ILE A 88 0.05 -4.65 -11.60
CA ILE A 88 -1.12 -4.77 -10.72
C ILE A 88 -2.08 -5.88 -11.15
N TYR A 89 -2.41 -5.97 -12.45
CA TYR A 89 -3.33 -7.01 -12.94
C TYR A 89 -2.77 -8.42 -12.73
N ASN A 90 -1.48 -8.63 -13.05
CA ASN A 90 -0.83 -9.92 -12.89
C ASN A 90 -0.74 -10.29 -11.41
N PHE A 91 -0.33 -9.34 -10.56
CA PHE A 91 -0.29 -9.51 -9.12
C PHE A 91 -1.65 -9.92 -8.56
N SER A 92 -2.73 -9.24 -8.94
CA SER A 92 -4.09 -9.62 -8.54
C SER A 92 -4.47 -11.01 -9.07
N SER A 93 -4.10 -11.36 -10.30
CA SER A 93 -4.37 -12.69 -10.85
C SER A 93 -3.63 -13.81 -10.12
N ASP A 94 -2.42 -13.54 -9.62
CA ASP A 94 -1.65 -14.51 -8.83
C ASP A 94 -2.23 -14.70 -7.42
N VAL A 95 -2.73 -13.62 -6.80
CA VAL A 95 -3.42 -13.68 -5.50
C VAL A 95 -4.72 -14.50 -5.61
N PHE A 96 -5.47 -14.32 -6.69
CA PHE A 96 -6.74 -15.02 -6.96
C PHE A 96 -6.54 -16.24 -7.88
N LEU A 97 -5.40 -16.92 -7.79
CA LEU A 97 -5.12 -18.08 -8.63
C LEU A 97 -6.20 -19.16 -8.43
N GLU A 98 -6.77 -19.65 -9.54
CA GLU A 98 -7.90 -20.60 -9.54
C GLU A 98 -9.22 -20.06 -8.96
N MET A 99 -9.33 -18.74 -8.70
CA MET A 99 -10.52 -18.05 -8.22
C MET A 99 -11.00 -16.98 -9.23
N GLU A 100 -12.17 -16.39 -9.01
CA GLU A 100 -12.59 -15.20 -9.75
C GLU A 100 -11.76 -13.99 -9.29
N ASN A 101 -11.07 -13.32 -10.22
CA ASN A 101 -10.28 -12.13 -9.91
C ASN A 101 -11.19 -10.88 -9.85
N PRO A 102 -11.38 -10.26 -8.68
CA PRO A 102 -12.26 -9.08 -8.50
C PRO A 102 -11.68 -7.78 -9.08
N PHE A 103 -10.48 -7.77 -9.65
CA PHE A 103 -9.91 -6.57 -10.27
C PHE A 103 -10.81 -6.03 -11.39
N PRO A 104 -11.06 -4.71 -11.48
CA PRO A 104 -10.47 -3.63 -10.70
C PRO A 104 -11.27 -3.22 -9.45
N GLN A 105 -12.36 -3.92 -9.09
CA GLN A 105 -13.19 -3.56 -7.93
C GLN A 105 -12.43 -3.71 -6.62
N LEU A 106 -11.66 -4.79 -6.48
CA LEU A 106 -10.62 -4.88 -5.47
C LEU A 106 -9.28 -4.55 -6.13
N PHE A 107 -8.69 -3.43 -5.74
CA PHE A 107 -7.43 -2.95 -6.29
C PHE A 107 -6.30 -3.21 -5.31
N LEU A 108 -5.64 -4.37 -5.45
CA LEU A 108 -4.48 -4.72 -4.64
C LEU A 108 -3.24 -3.97 -5.15
N PHE A 109 -2.60 -3.18 -4.28
CA PHE A 109 -1.51 -2.27 -4.68
C PHE A 109 -0.20 -2.48 -3.90
N ALA A 110 -0.23 -3.25 -2.81
CA ALA A 110 0.97 -3.60 -2.09
C ALA A 110 0.83 -4.96 -1.39
N SER A 111 1.96 -5.52 -0.98
CA SER A 111 2.01 -6.69 -0.09
C SER A 111 2.98 -6.46 1.07
N ASN A 112 2.64 -6.92 2.25
CA ASN A 112 3.60 -7.13 3.33
C ASN A 112 4.27 -8.50 3.10
N THR A 113 5.53 -8.52 2.68
CA THR A 113 6.23 -9.75 2.33
C THR A 113 6.62 -10.60 3.55
N GLY A 114 6.61 -10.02 4.75
CA GLY A 114 6.88 -10.73 5.99
C GLY A 114 5.72 -11.62 6.46
N ARG A 115 4.47 -11.19 6.22
CA ARG A 115 3.27 -11.98 6.55
C ARG A 115 2.59 -12.62 5.34
N GLY A 116 2.79 -12.08 4.14
CA GLY A 116 2.05 -12.49 2.95
C GLY A 116 0.72 -11.74 2.77
N ASP A 117 0.37 -10.84 3.68
CA ASP A 117 -0.83 -10.03 3.59
C ASP A 117 -0.76 -9.06 2.41
N VAL A 118 -1.91 -8.79 1.79
CA VAL A 118 -2.03 -7.87 0.67
C VAL A 118 -2.84 -6.65 1.06
N ILE A 119 -2.57 -5.52 0.41
CA ILE A 119 -3.13 -4.21 0.77
C ILE A 119 -3.84 -3.68 -0.47
N GLY A 120 -5.08 -3.23 -0.31
CA GLY A 120 -5.88 -2.82 -1.46
C GLY A 120 -7.04 -1.88 -1.16
N PHE A 121 -7.57 -1.30 -2.23
CA PHE A 121 -8.77 -0.46 -2.19
C PHE A 121 -10.02 -1.24 -2.59
N ASP A 122 -11.14 -0.92 -1.95
CA ASP A 122 -12.46 -1.20 -2.50
C ASP A 122 -12.89 -0.04 -3.41
N LEU A 123 -12.88 -0.29 -4.72
CA LEU A 123 -13.26 0.64 -5.79
C LEU A 123 -14.65 0.36 -6.38
N ARG A 124 -15.51 -0.41 -5.69
CA ARG A 124 -16.91 -0.62 -6.13
C ARG A 124 -17.70 0.69 -6.18
N GLU A 125 -17.34 1.66 -5.36
CA GLU A 125 -17.88 3.03 -5.40
C GLU A 125 -16.96 3.95 -6.22
N ALA A 126 -17.54 4.81 -7.07
CA ALA A 126 -16.79 5.62 -8.05
C ALA A 126 -15.74 6.57 -7.44
N ILE A 127 -15.92 6.96 -6.17
CA ILE A 127 -14.96 7.77 -5.41
C ILE A 127 -14.89 7.14 -4.02
N SER A 128 -13.97 6.19 -3.86
CA SER A 128 -13.71 5.49 -2.61
C SER A 128 -12.25 5.65 -2.24
N ASP A 129 -11.98 5.94 -0.97
CA ASP A 129 -10.65 5.83 -0.36
C ASP A 129 -10.59 4.69 0.67
N LYS A 130 -11.62 3.82 0.68
CA LYS A 130 -11.71 2.66 1.56
C LYS A 130 -10.59 1.71 1.21
N MET A 131 -9.70 1.53 2.17
CA MET A 131 -8.52 0.68 2.06
C MET A 131 -8.53 -0.33 3.21
N SER A 132 -8.15 -1.56 2.92
CA SER A 132 -7.94 -2.59 3.93
C SER A 132 -6.65 -3.38 3.69
N ILE A 133 -6.31 -4.18 4.69
CA ILE A 133 -5.22 -5.15 4.66
C ILE A 133 -5.87 -6.51 4.78
N PHE A 134 -5.63 -7.33 3.79
CA PHE A 134 -6.26 -8.61 3.62
C PHE A 134 -5.28 -9.70 4.03
N SER A 135 -5.65 -10.46 5.05
CA SER A 135 -4.84 -11.55 5.57
C SER A 135 -4.76 -12.67 4.55
N HIS A 136 -3.56 -13.20 4.34
CA HIS A 136 -3.35 -14.40 3.53
C HIS A 136 -3.98 -15.66 4.16
N GLU A 137 -4.37 -15.61 5.43
CA GLU A 137 -5.04 -16.71 6.13
C GLU A 137 -6.57 -16.74 5.87
N ASP A 138 -7.13 -15.63 5.38
CA ASP A 138 -8.56 -15.50 5.09
C ASP A 138 -8.88 -15.86 3.63
N ASP A 139 -10.12 -16.27 3.37
CA ASP A 139 -10.59 -16.59 2.02
C ASP A 139 -10.69 -15.32 1.15
N PRO A 140 -9.88 -15.19 0.06
CA PRO A 140 -9.89 -14.00 -0.78
C PRO A 140 -11.24 -13.66 -1.39
N GLU A 141 -12.11 -14.64 -1.63
CA GLU A 141 -13.45 -14.42 -2.17
C GLU A 141 -14.37 -13.63 -1.21
N THR A 142 -14.01 -13.57 0.08
CA THR A 142 -14.80 -12.90 1.14
C THR A 142 -14.32 -11.49 1.49
N TRP A 143 -13.12 -11.11 1.05
CA TRP A 143 -12.45 -9.87 1.48
C TRP A 143 -13.24 -8.58 1.25
N LEU A 144 -13.98 -8.47 0.14
CA LEU A 144 -14.79 -7.29 -0.15
C LEU A 144 -16.07 -7.22 0.70
N ASP A 145 -16.51 -8.33 1.29
CA ASP A 145 -17.73 -8.40 2.09
C ASP A 145 -17.45 -8.25 3.60
N ASP A 146 -16.19 -8.39 4.02
CA ASP A 146 -15.78 -8.06 5.38
C ASP A 146 -15.72 -6.53 5.57
N THR A 147 -16.57 -6.02 6.47
CA THR A 147 -16.71 -4.57 6.72
C THR A 147 -16.01 -4.09 7.99
N GLU A 148 -15.34 -4.97 8.74
CA GLU A 148 -14.83 -4.63 10.08
C GLU A 148 -13.46 -3.93 10.07
N HIS A 149 -12.72 -4.00 8.95
CA HIS A 149 -11.31 -3.61 8.88
C HIS A 149 -10.98 -2.52 7.84
N TRP A 150 -11.89 -1.57 7.62
CA TRP A 150 -11.66 -0.46 6.68
C TRP A 150 -11.00 0.76 7.33
N SER A 151 -10.06 1.36 6.60
CA SER A 151 -9.45 2.66 6.90
C SER A 151 -9.30 3.47 5.61
N THR A 152 -8.50 4.53 5.66
CA THR A 152 -8.05 5.26 4.47
C THR A 152 -6.56 5.02 4.28
N PHE A 153 -6.11 5.10 3.03
CA PHE A 153 -4.68 5.00 2.72
C PHE A 153 -3.84 6.06 3.45
N GLU A 154 -4.38 7.28 3.60
CA GLU A 154 -3.69 8.35 4.32
C GLU A 154 -3.43 7.96 5.78
N ASN A 155 -4.45 7.50 6.49
CA ASN A 155 -4.35 7.16 7.91
C ASN A 155 -3.35 6.02 8.13
N TRP A 156 -3.46 4.96 7.31
CA TRP A 156 -2.55 3.83 7.38
C TRP A 156 -1.10 4.22 7.07
N LEU A 157 -0.85 4.95 5.98
CA LEU A 157 0.52 5.34 5.62
C LEU A 157 1.15 6.25 6.69
N ILE A 158 0.37 7.17 7.28
CA ILE A 158 0.84 7.99 8.41
C ILE A 158 1.26 7.10 9.58
N GLN A 159 0.44 6.11 9.95
CA GLN A 159 0.74 5.20 11.05
C GLN A 159 2.00 4.36 10.74
N LEU A 160 2.06 3.75 9.56
CA LEU A 160 3.21 2.97 9.10
C LEU A 160 4.51 3.78 9.19
N VAL A 161 4.52 5.01 8.65
CA VAL A 161 5.72 5.85 8.64
C VAL A 161 6.08 6.33 10.04
N SER A 162 5.11 6.77 10.83
CA SER A 162 5.36 7.29 12.18
C SER A 162 5.81 6.24 13.20
N SER A 163 5.50 4.97 12.91
CA SER A 163 5.87 3.82 13.74
C SER A 163 7.09 3.07 13.22
N GLU A 164 7.74 3.54 12.15
CA GLU A 164 8.87 2.83 11.51
C GLU A 164 8.51 1.39 11.09
N ALA A 165 7.28 1.22 10.56
CA ALA A 165 6.67 -0.04 10.17
C ALA A 165 6.23 -0.99 11.30
N GLU A 166 6.34 -0.59 12.57
CA GLU A 166 5.87 -1.41 13.71
C GLU A 166 4.33 -1.49 13.83
N ILE A 167 3.62 -0.47 13.32
CA ILE A 167 2.16 -0.43 13.27
C ILE A 167 1.75 -0.41 11.80
N ASP A 168 1.42 -1.60 11.30
CA ASP A 168 1.10 -1.79 9.89
C ASP A 168 -0.27 -2.41 9.64
N LEU A 169 -0.99 -2.86 10.68
CA LEU A 169 -2.37 -3.37 10.62
C LEU A 169 -3.41 -2.27 10.87
N ILE A 170 -4.62 -2.47 10.35
CA ILE A 170 -5.79 -1.63 10.67
C ILE A 170 -6.46 -2.20 11.91
N TYR A 171 -6.24 -1.53 13.04
CA TYR A 171 -6.94 -1.87 14.28
C TYR A 171 -8.36 -1.30 14.24
N PRO A 172 -9.39 -2.08 14.62
CA PRO A 172 -10.71 -1.52 14.87
C PRO A 172 -10.58 -0.40 15.89
N ILE A 173 -11.27 0.71 15.67
CA ILE A 173 -11.43 1.71 16.73
C ILE A 173 -12.17 1.01 17.86
N SER A 174 -11.45 0.59 18.90
CA SER A 174 -12.07 0.15 20.13
C SER A 174 -12.93 1.32 20.59
N ASN A 175 -14.25 1.20 20.48
CA ASN A 175 -15.19 2.11 21.10
C ASN A 175 -14.95 2.00 22.61
N GLY A 176 -14.01 2.81 23.10
CA GLY A 176 -13.77 3.00 24.52
C GLY A 176 -15.08 3.46 25.13
N GLY A 177 -15.68 2.57 25.91
CA GLY A 177 -16.91 2.85 26.64
C GLY A 177 -16.77 4.15 27.41
N ILE A 178 -17.79 4.99 27.24
CA ILE A 178 -18.07 6.16 28.09
C ILE A 178 -18.43 5.66 29.49
#